data_AF-A0A7J2PTQ3-F1
#
_entry.id   AF-A0A7J2PTQ3-F1
#
_cell.length_a   1.000
_cell.length_b   1.000
_cell.length_c   1.000
_cell.angle_alpha   90.00
_cell.angle_beta   90.00
_cell.angle_gamma   90.00
#
_symmetry.space_group_name_H-M   'P 1'
#
loop_
_entity.id
_entity.type
_entity.pdbx_description
1 polymer ?
#
loop_
_entity_poly.entity_id
_entity_poly.type
_entity_poly.pdbx_seq_one_letter_code
_entity_poly.pdbx_strand_id
1 'polypeptide(L)'
;MTLVAVLGGYSAILILKDPKKNIQVDPGSAEFNLDVNFTGGYVENINFTLPFNITNAGYFDMENLELSVQIALNYSHIDGGGPGVNVTRSVNILNHNMTFVDILKGTTGNFVFFGNYSNFIIGNFPNMLTEINWFRGPPALEFYANFSISLDYSLGMHSLEINAINLAVGSFP
;
A
#
# COMPACT_ATOMS: atom_id res chain seq x y z
N MET A 1 -28.83 25.00 4.88
CA MET A 1 -27.75 24.25 5.54
C MET A 1 -28.39 23.38 6.60
N THR A 2 -28.35 22.05 6.45
CA THR A 2 -29.02 21.11 7.37
C THR A 2 -28.11 20.81 8.57
N LEU A 3 -28.69 20.41 9.71
CA LEU A 3 -27.91 19.99 10.89
C LEU A 3 -26.92 18.88 10.55
N VAL A 4 -27.34 17.96 9.66
CA VAL A 4 -26.48 16.87 9.16
C VAL A 4 -25.27 17.42 8.40
N ALA A 5 -25.44 18.44 7.54
CA ALA A 5 -24.31 19.05 6.83
C ALA A 5 -23.34 19.78 7.78
N VAL A 6 -23.84 20.44 8.82
CA VAL A 6 -22.98 21.12 9.81
C VAL A 6 -22.20 20.10 10.64
N LEU A 7 -22.87 19.07 11.14
CA LEU A 7 -22.23 17.99 11.91
C LEU A 7 -21.30 17.14 11.03
N GLY A 8 -21.63 16.97 9.75
CA GLY A 8 -20.82 16.28 8.76
C GLY A 8 -19.51 17.03 8.55
N GLY A 9 -19.58 18.31 8.17
CA GLY A 9 -18.39 19.15 8.03
C GLY A 9 -17.56 19.23 9.32
N TYR A 10 -18.20 19.30 10.48
CA TYR A 10 -17.49 19.30 11.77
C TYR A 10 -16.83 17.96 12.08
N SER A 11 -17.44 16.83 11.69
CA SER A 11 -16.83 15.50 11.80
C SER A 11 -15.56 15.39 10.97
N ALA A 12 -15.57 15.91 9.74
CA ALA A 12 -14.39 16.00 8.88
C ALA A 12 -13.24 16.72 9.57
N ILE A 13 -13.55 17.88 10.18
CA ILE A 13 -12.57 18.68 10.92
C ILE A 13 -12.02 17.88 12.09
N LEU A 14 -12.86 17.18 12.87
CA LEU A 14 -12.40 16.41 14.01
C LEU A 14 -11.48 15.25 13.61
N ILE A 15 -11.79 14.56 12.52
CA ILE A 15 -10.97 13.48 11.96
C ILE A 15 -9.62 14.05 11.48
N LEU A 16 -9.63 15.16 10.74
CA LEU A 16 -8.44 15.74 10.13
C LEU A 16 -7.63 16.66 11.06
N LYS A 17 -8.17 17.07 12.21
CA LYS A 17 -7.50 17.97 13.16
C LYS A 17 -6.24 17.35 13.76
N ASP A 18 -6.25 16.04 13.94
CA ASP A 18 -5.08 15.28 14.40
C ASP A 18 -4.93 14.00 13.56
N PRO A 19 -4.45 14.15 12.32
CA PRO A 19 -4.42 13.05 11.37
C PRO A 19 -3.43 11.97 11.81
N LYS A 20 -2.36 12.33 12.52
CA LYS A 20 -1.39 11.36 13.07
C LYS A 20 -2.00 10.48 14.16
N LYS A 21 -2.98 10.99 14.90
CA LYS A 21 -3.71 10.21 15.90
C LYS A 21 -4.86 9.43 15.28
N ASN A 22 -5.58 10.05 14.35
CA ASN A 22 -6.83 9.50 13.83
C ASN A 22 -6.64 8.56 12.63
N ILE A 23 -5.58 8.71 11.84
CA ILE A 23 -5.21 7.78 10.78
C ILE A 23 -3.76 7.36 11.01
N GLN A 24 -3.59 6.13 11.50
CA GLN A 24 -2.30 5.54 11.79
C GLN A 24 -2.05 4.45 10.76
N VAL A 25 -1.28 4.80 9.74
CA VAL A 25 -0.61 3.80 8.89
C VAL A 25 0.85 3.83 9.30
N ASP A 26 1.39 2.70 9.75
CA ASP A 26 2.80 2.55 10.05
C ASP A 26 3.44 1.65 8.98
N PRO A 27 4.03 2.24 7.91
CA PRO A 27 4.69 1.46 6.87
C PRO A 27 5.85 0.61 7.40
N GLY A 28 6.45 0.97 8.54
CA GLY A 28 7.52 0.20 9.17
C GLY A 28 7.02 -1.10 9.81
N SER A 29 5.72 -1.22 10.04
CA SER A 29 5.06 -2.45 10.48
C SER A 29 4.54 -3.31 9.33
N ALA A 30 4.76 -2.89 8.08
CA ALA A 30 4.41 -3.70 6.93
C ALA A 30 5.35 -4.90 6.83
N GLU A 31 4.78 -6.07 6.55
CA GLU A 31 5.53 -7.30 6.30
C GLU A 31 5.50 -7.57 4.80
N PHE A 32 6.67 -7.72 4.19
CA PHE A 32 6.82 -8.10 2.79
C PHE A 32 7.68 -9.35 2.71
N ASN A 33 7.07 -10.48 2.36
CA ASN A 33 7.76 -11.75 2.23
C ASN A 33 7.82 -12.17 0.77
N LEU A 34 9.01 -12.48 0.29
CA LEU A 34 9.27 -12.89 -1.08
C LEU A 34 10.10 -14.18 -1.07
N ASP A 35 9.61 -15.19 -1.77
CA ASP A 35 10.30 -16.45 -2.01
C ASP A 35 10.64 -16.59 -3.50
N VAL A 36 11.91 -16.88 -3.80
CA VAL A 36 12.46 -16.84 -5.15
C VAL A 36 13.14 -18.16 -5.48
N ASN A 37 12.72 -18.77 -6.59
CA ASN A 37 13.44 -19.87 -7.18
C ASN A 37 14.54 -19.34 -8.10
N PHE A 38 15.76 -19.27 -7.58
CA PHE A 38 16.93 -18.86 -8.36
C PHE A 38 17.36 -19.88 -9.43
N THR A 39 16.90 -21.13 -9.35
CA THR A 39 17.19 -22.15 -10.37
C THR A 39 16.30 -21.96 -11.60
N GLY A 40 15.04 -21.56 -11.40
CA GLY A 40 14.07 -21.30 -12.47
C GLY A 40 13.92 -19.82 -12.84
N GLY A 41 14.45 -18.90 -12.04
CA GLY A 41 14.38 -17.45 -12.27
C GLY A 41 13.00 -16.83 -12.02
N TYR A 42 12.17 -17.41 -11.16
CA TYR A 42 10.79 -16.95 -10.90
C TYR A 42 10.48 -16.83 -9.40
N VAL A 43 9.41 -16.10 -9.09
CA VAL A 43 8.86 -15.96 -7.72
C VAL A 43 7.98 -17.16 -7.41
N GLU A 44 8.33 -17.90 -6.35
CA GLU A 44 7.58 -19.07 -5.87
C GLU A 44 6.41 -18.68 -4.97
N ASN A 45 6.64 -17.71 -4.09
CA ASN A 45 5.64 -17.19 -3.20
C ASN A 45 5.89 -15.72 -2.92
N ILE A 46 4.81 -14.97 -2.69
CA ILE A 46 4.90 -13.58 -2.25
C ILE A 46 3.68 -13.25 -1.40
N ASN A 47 3.91 -12.51 -0.33
CA ASN A 47 2.84 -11.92 0.45
C ASN A 47 3.24 -10.56 0.99
N PHE A 48 2.23 -9.74 1.22
CA PHE A 48 2.36 -8.42 1.79
C PHE A 48 1.24 -8.20 2.80
N THR A 49 1.60 -7.67 3.96
CA THR A 49 0.65 -7.34 5.02
C THR A 49 0.92 -5.92 5.48
N LEU A 50 -0.12 -5.10 5.58
CA LEU A 50 -0.02 -3.74 6.12
C LEU A 50 -1.12 -3.53 7.17
N PRO A 51 -0.77 -3.48 8.47
CA PRO A 51 -1.72 -3.08 9.49
C PRO A 51 -1.93 -1.57 9.46
N PHE A 52 -3.16 -1.14 9.71
CA PHE A 52 -3.51 0.27 9.84
C PHE A 52 -4.70 0.46 10.78
N ASN A 53 -4.73 1.62 11.44
CA ASN A 53 -5.79 1.98 12.38
C ASN A 53 -6.42 3.30 12.00
N ILE A 54 -7.75 3.36 12.07
CA ILE A 54 -8.52 4.59 11.83
C ILE A 54 -9.43 4.84 13.03
N THR A 55 -9.29 6.01 13.65
CA THR A 55 -10.13 6.47 14.74
C THR A 55 -11.17 7.44 14.21
N ASN A 56 -12.45 7.07 14.38
CA ASN A 56 -13.56 7.93 14.06
C ASN A 56 -13.82 8.93 15.19
N ALA A 57 -13.17 10.09 15.12
CA ALA A 57 -13.41 11.20 16.04
C ALA A 57 -14.69 12.02 15.72
N GLY A 58 -15.44 11.63 14.68
CA GLY A 58 -16.62 12.33 14.20
C GLY A 58 -17.92 11.97 14.92
N TYR A 59 -19.03 12.55 14.46
CA TYR A 59 -20.38 12.34 14.99
C TYR A 59 -21.20 11.29 14.23
N PHE A 60 -20.72 10.89 13.07
CA PHE A 60 -21.33 9.89 12.19
C PHE A 60 -20.39 8.72 12.01
N ASP A 61 -20.96 7.57 11.69
CA ASP A 61 -20.19 6.38 11.34
C ASP A 61 -19.42 6.63 10.03
N MET A 62 -18.26 6.00 9.91
CA MET A 62 -17.50 5.95 8.66
C MET A 62 -17.90 4.69 7.92
N GLU A 63 -18.34 4.84 6.69
CA GLU A 63 -18.89 3.79 5.84
C GLU A 63 -18.04 3.67 4.56
N ASN A 64 -18.22 2.57 3.82
CA ASN A 64 -17.55 2.34 2.53
C ASN A 64 -16.02 2.51 2.59
N LEU A 65 -15.41 2.06 3.69
CA LEU A 65 -13.97 2.11 3.85
C LEU A 65 -13.31 1.19 2.83
N GLU A 66 -12.50 1.75 1.95
CA GLU A 66 -11.70 1.05 0.95
C GLU A 66 -10.23 1.46 1.07
N LEU A 67 -9.34 0.48 1.01
CA LEU A 67 -7.91 0.69 0.86
C LEU A 67 -7.48 0.13 -0.48
N SER A 68 -6.88 0.98 -1.31
CA SER A 68 -6.16 0.59 -2.51
C SER A 68 -4.67 0.59 -2.21
N VAL A 69 -3.99 -0.50 -2.58
CA VAL A 69 -2.53 -0.63 -2.48
C VAL A 69 -1.97 -0.94 -3.86
N GLN A 70 -0.92 -0.21 -4.22
CA GLN A 70 -0.09 -0.47 -5.38
C GLN A 70 1.34 -0.69 -4.92
N ILE A 71 2.02 -1.74 -5.41
CA ILE A 71 3.44 -1.97 -5.11
C ILE A 71 4.23 -2.01 -6.41
N ALA A 72 5.21 -1.11 -6.52
CA ALA A 72 6.22 -1.11 -7.56
C ALA A 72 7.50 -1.80 -7.08
N LEU A 73 8.10 -2.60 -7.95
CA LEU A 73 9.43 -3.16 -7.81
C LEU A 73 10.40 -2.34 -8.65
N ASN A 74 11.41 -1.78 -8.00
CA ASN A 74 12.57 -1.20 -8.66
C ASN A 74 13.71 -2.20 -8.63
N TYR A 75 14.35 -2.41 -9.78
CA TYR A 75 15.47 -3.33 -9.90
C TYR A 75 16.47 -2.81 -10.94
N SER A 76 17.72 -3.25 -10.80
CA SER A 76 18.76 -2.95 -11.77
C SER A 76 18.74 -3.97 -12.89
N HIS A 77 18.35 -3.56 -14.11
CA HIS A 77 18.29 -4.47 -15.23
C HIS A 77 19.65 -4.70 -15.89
N ILE A 78 19.93 -5.94 -16.30
CA ILE A 78 21.10 -6.29 -17.13
C ILE A 78 20.74 -6.03 -18.60
N ASP A 79 21.16 -4.89 -19.14
CA ASP A 79 21.11 -4.68 -20.59
C ASP A 79 22.29 -5.41 -21.25
N GLY A 80 22.02 -6.34 -22.17
CA GLY A 80 23.01 -7.22 -22.82
C GLY A 80 24.05 -6.55 -23.73
N GLY A 81 24.36 -5.26 -23.52
CA GLY A 81 25.24 -4.43 -24.35
C GLY A 81 26.66 -4.21 -23.82
N GLY A 82 27.02 -4.71 -22.63
CA GLY A 82 28.38 -4.65 -22.08
C GLY A 82 28.45 -4.23 -20.61
N PRO A 83 29.59 -4.46 -19.92
CA PRO A 83 29.75 -4.10 -18.53
C PRO A 83 29.63 -2.57 -18.34
N GLY A 84 28.70 -2.14 -17.48
CA GLY A 84 28.55 -0.73 -17.06
C GLY A 84 27.26 -0.03 -17.49
N VAL A 85 26.40 -0.66 -18.30
CA VAL A 85 25.10 -0.08 -18.72
C VAL A 85 23.96 -0.78 -17.98
N ASN A 86 23.86 -0.59 -16.66
CA ASN A 86 22.72 -1.08 -15.91
C ASN A 86 21.71 0.06 -15.75
N VAL A 87 20.48 -0.14 -16.23
CA VAL A 87 19.38 0.83 -16.06
C VAL A 87 18.47 0.37 -14.92
N THR A 88 18.14 1.27 -14.00
CA THR A 88 17.08 1.00 -13.03
C THR A 88 15.75 0.95 -13.77
N ARG A 89 15.05 -0.18 -13.68
CA ARG A 89 13.69 -0.34 -14.18
C ARG A 89 12.72 -0.39 -13.01
N SER A 90 11.50 0.10 -13.24
CA SER A 90 10.40 0.06 -12.28
C SER A 90 9.22 -0.64 -12.92
N VAL A 91 8.65 -1.63 -12.23
CA VAL A 91 7.51 -2.41 -12.70
C VAL A 91 6.48 -2.51 -11.59
N ASN A 92 5.20 -2.34 -11.93
CA ASN A 92 4.12 -2.49 -10.95
C ASN A 92 3.82 -3.98 -10.75
N ILE A 93 3.97 -4.49 -9.53
CA ILE A 93 3.80 -5.90 -9.20
C ILE A 93 2.53 -6.19 -8.40
N LEU A 94 1.85 -5.17 -7.87
CA LEU A 94 0.57 -5.32 -7.19
C LEU A 94 -0.31 -4.10 -7.46
N ASN A 95 -1.59 -4.34 -7.71
CA ASN A 95 -2.64 -3.33 -7.72
C ASN A 95 -3.90 -3.99 -7.18
N HIS A 96 -4.20 -3.75 -5.91
CA HIS A 96 -5.27 -4.45 -5.22
C HIS A 96 -6.01 -3.54 -4.25
N ASN A 97 -7.34 -3.69 -4.24
CA ASN A 97 -8.23 -2.95 -3.38
C ASN A 97 -8.95 -3.89 -2.44
N MET A 98 -9.17 -3.44 -1.21
CA MET A 98 -9.89 -4.17 -0.18
C MET A 98 -10.87 -3.24 0.51
N THR A 99 -12.11 -3.70 0.68
CA THR A 99 -13.13 -3.00 1.45
C THR A 99 -13.17 -3.55 2.87
N PHE A 100 -13.48 -2.67 3.82
CA PHE A 100 -13.54 -2.98 5.24
C PHE A 100 -14.91 -2.63 5.81
N VAL A 101 -15.17 -3.13 7.00
CA VAL A 101 -16.39 -2.83 7.74
C VAL A 101 -16.39 -1.39 8.25
N ASP A 102 -17.59 -0.88 8.51
CA ASP A 102 -17.80 0.47 9.02
C ASP A 102 -17.11 0.70 10.38
N ILE A 103 -16.72 1.95 10.62
CA ILE A 103 -16.17 2.39 11.91
C ILE A 103 -17.20 3.26 12.61
N LEU A 104 -17.79 2.73 13.68
CA LEU A 104 -18.77 3.44 14.48
C LEU A 104 -18.17 4.72 15.08
N LYS A 105 -19.01 5.75 15.22
CA LYS A 105 -18.62 7.03 15.82
C LYS A 105 -17.95 6.85 17.19
N GLY A 106 -16.85 7.58 17.40
CA GLY A 106 -16.07 7.53 18.64
C GLY A 106 -15.24 6.26 18.84
N THR A 107 -15.19 5.35 17.87
CA THR A 107 -14.44 4.09 17.96
C THR A 107 -13.21 4.08 17.04
N THR A 108 -12.32 3.12 17.26
CA THR A 108 -11.15 2.87 16.42
C THR A 108 -11.31 1.52 15.73
N GLY A 109 -11.26 1.54 14.39
CA GLY A 109 -11.09 0.34 13.58
C GLY A 109 -9.62 -0.03 13.49
N ASN A 110 -9.30 -1.30 13.71
CA ASN A 110 -7.97 -1.85 13.51
C ASN A 110 -8.06 -2.87 12.38
N PHE A 111 -7.33 -2.64 11.32
CA PHE A 111 -7.46 -3.38 10.07
C PHE A 111 -6.11 -3.88 9.60
N VAL A 112 -6.17 -4.91 8.75
CA VAL A 112 -5.00 -5.49 8.12
C VAL A 112 -5.31 -5.65 6.65
N PHE A 113 -4.56 -4.94 5.82
CA PHE A 113 -4.49 -5.26 4.41
C PHE A 113 -3.61 -6.49 4.22
N PHE A 114 -4.06 -7.42 3.40
CA PHE A 114 -3.23 -8.55 2.99
C PHE A 114 -3.30 -8.72 1.48
N GLY A 115 -2.15 -8.93 0.86
CA GLY A 115 -2.00 -9.40 -0.51
C GLY A 115 -1.22 -10.71 -0.48
N ASN A 116 -1.73 -11.73 -1.17
CA ASN A 116 -1.04 -13.01 -1.38
C ASN A 116 -0.64 -13.14 -2.85
N TYR A 117 0.09 -14.21 -3.19
CA TYR A 117 0.58 -14.50 -4.53
C TYR A 117 -0.43 -14.25 -5.66
N SER A 118 -1.71 -14.58 -5.46
CA SER A 118 -2.76 -14.40 -6.48
C SER A 118 -3.14 -12.94 -6.73
N ASN A 119 -2.88 -12.04 -5.78
CA ASN A 119 -3.09 -10.60 -5.92
C ASN A 119 -1.94 -9.91 -6.68
N PHE A 120 -0.77 -10.56 -6.77
CA PHE A 120 0.39 -10.00 -7.46
C PHE A 120 0.35 -10.29 -8.96
N ILE A 121 0.86 -9.35 -9.75
CA ILE A 121 0.99 -9.46 -11.20
C ILE A 121 2.30 -10.20 -11.50
N ILE A 122 2.26 -11.54 -11.39
CA ILE A 122 3.45 -12.40 -11.53
C ILE A 122 4.21 -12.16 -12.84
N GLY A 123 3.49 -11.92 -13.94
CA GLY A 123 4.10 -11.64 -15.24
C GLY A 123 4.91 -10.34 -15.32
N ASN A 124 4.80 -9.45 -14.34
CA ASN A 124 5.58 -8.21 -14.28
C ASN A 124 6.89 -8.37 -13.50
N PHE A 125 7.11 -9.49 -12.82
CA PHE A 125 8.39 -9.73 -12.17
C PHE A 125 9.46 -9.99 -13.23
N PRO A 126 10.66 -9.38 -13.11
CA PRO A 126 11.77 -9.72 -13.97
C PRO A 126 12.19 -11.17 -13.76
N ASN A 127 12.85 -11.75 -14.76
CA ASN A 127 13.52 -13.02 -14.58
C ASN A 127 14.64 -12.86 -13.55
N MET A 128 14.50 -13.55 -12.42
CA MET A 128 15.38 -13.43 -11.28
C MET A 128 16.80 -13.94 -11.56
N LEU A 129 17.01 -14.72 -12.62
CA LEU A 129 18.31 -15.25 -13.00
C LEU A 129 19.03 -14.38 -14.04
N THR A 130 18.30 -13.86 -15.03
CA THR A 130 18.92 -13.28 -16.23
C THR A 130 18.75 -11.77 -16.36
N GLU A 131 17.74 -11.19 -15.72
CA GLU A 131 17.39 -9.78 -15.94
C GLU A 131 17.83 -8.85 -14.80
N ILE A 132 18.10 -9.38 -13.61
CA ILE A 132 18.52 -8.60 -12.45
C ILE A 132 20.03 -8.62 -12.30
N ASN A 133 20.63 -7.44 -12.16
CA ASN A 133 22.01 -7.33 -11.73
C ASN A 133 22.14 -7.42 -10.20
N TRP A 134 22.34 -8.63 -9.71
CA TRP A 134 22.58 -8.94 -8.29
C TRP A 134 23.91 -8.40 -7.74
N PHE A 135 24.80 -7.88 -8.58
CA PHE A 135 26.08 -7.32 -8.16
C PHE A 135 26.04 -5.81 -7.96
N ARG A 136 24.93 -5.14 -8.30
CA ARG A 136 24.72 -3.74 -7.93
C ARG A 136 24.34 -3.68 -6.45
N GLY A 137 24.92 -2.71 -5.73
CA GLY A 137 24.93 -2.64 -4.27
C GLY A 137 23.57 -2.81 -3.60
N PRO A 138 23.55 -3.21 -2.31
CA PRO A 138 22.31 -3.57 -1.67
C PRO A 138 21.40 -2.33 -1.51
N PRO A 139 20.10 -2.47 -1.82
CA PRO A 139 19.44 -3.71 -2.24
C PRO A 139 19.33 -3.87 -3.77
N ALA A 140 19.42 -5.12 -4.26
CA ALA A 140 19.21 -5.46 -5.68
C ALA A 140 17.75 -5.22 -6.12
N LEU A 141 16.81 -5.36 -5.18
CA LEU A 141 15.39 -5.07 -5.36
C LEU A 141 14.89 -4.11 -4.28
N GLU A 142 14.15 -3.11 -4.70
CA GLU A 142 13.48 -2.16 -3.81
C GLU A 142 11.97 -2.19 -4.08
N PHE A 143 11.17 -2.23 -3.02
CA PHE A 143 9.72 -2.25 -3.12
C PHE A 143 9.14 -0.94 -2.60
N TYR A 144 8.36 -0.27 -3.44
CA TYR A 144 7.71 1.00 -3.12
C TYR A 144 6.20 0.83 -3.20
N ALA A 145 5.50 1.20 -2.13
CA ALA A 145 4.06 1.19 -2.08
C ALA A 145 3.47 2.59 -2.24
N ASN A 146 2.37 2.66 -2.99
CA ASN A 146 1.39 3.71 -2.90
C ASN A 146 0.15 3.13 -2.24
N PHE A 147 -0.43 3.83 -1.28
CA PHE A 147 -1.73 3.47 -0.74
C PHE A 147 -2.69 4.65 -0.73
N SER A 148 -3.95 4.33 -0.96
CA SER A 148 -5.07 5.26 -0.91
C SER A 148 -6.15 4.68 0.00
N ILE A 149 -6.56 5.45 1.00
CA ILE A 149 -7.71 5.12 1.85
C ILE A 149 -8.84 6.05 1.44
N SER A 150 -9.97 5.49 1.04
CA SER A 150 -11.22 6.23 0.82
C SER A 150 -12.30 5.76 1.79
N LEU A 151 -13.09 6.71 2.30
CA LEU A 151 -14.24 6.42 3.16
C LEU A 151 -15.31 7.48 2.99
N ASP A 152 -16.55 7.11 3.28
CA ASP A 152 -17.69 8.00 3.35
C ASP A 152 -18.09 8.25 4.81
N TYR A 153 -18.70 9.40 5.08
CA TYR A 153 -19.27 9.72 6.38
C TYR A 153 -20.46 10.68 6.23
N SER A 154 -21.17 10.91 7.33
CA SER A 154 -22.37 11.77 7.34
C SER A 154 -23.47 11.24 6.42
N LEU A 155 -23.76 9.93 6.50
CA LEU A 155 -24.77 9.24 5.69
C LEU A 155 -24.47 9.32 4.18
N GLY A 156 -23.20 9.13 3.80
CA GLY A 156 -22.75 9.16 2.41
C GLY A 156 -22.70 10.54 1.75
N MET A 157 -22.85 11.63 2.50
CA MET A 157 -22.83 13.00 1.93
C MET A 157 -21.43 13.59 1.79
N HIS A 158 -20.43 13.02 2.48
CA HIS A 158 -19.06 13.47 2.42
C HIS A 158 -18.12 12.29 2.28
N SER A 159 -17.10 12.42 1.45
CA SER A 159 -16.01 11.47 1.32
C SER A 159 -14.71 12.06 1.84
N LEU A 160 -13.82 11.19 2.32
CA LEU A 160 -12.46 11.49 2.68
C LEU A 160 -11.54 10.55 1.92
N GLU A 161 -10.50 11.10 1.31
CA GLU A 161 -9.45 10.33 0.63
C GLU A 161 -8.09 10.71 1.22
N ILE A 162 -7.28 9.71 1.53
CA ILE A 162 -5.93 9.87 2.10
C ILE A 162 -4.97 9.07 1.26
N ASN A 163 -3.96 9.75 0.73
CA ASN A 163 -2.97 9.14 -0.15
C ASN A 163 -1.57 9.21 0.49
N ALA A 164 -0.86 8.09 0.46
CA ALA A 164 0.58 8.07 0.67
C ALA A 164 1.26 7.44 -0.54
N ILE A 165 2.34 8.09 -0.98
CA ILE A 165 3.01 7.78 -2.24
C ILE A 165 4.48 7.50 -2.00
N ASN A 166 5.04 6.58 -2.79
CA ASN A 166 6.46 6.22 -2.82
C ASN A 166 7.05 5.82 -1.46
N LEU A 167 6.31 5.03 -0.68
CA LEU A 167 6.79 4.53 0.60
C LEU A 167 7.63 3.28 0.39
N ALA A 168 8.87 3.27 0.85
CA ALA A 168 9.69 2.06 0.86
C ALA A 168 9.08 1.04 1.85
N VAL A 169 8.66 -0.12 1.33
CA VAL A 169 8.00 -1.18 2.12
C VAL A 169 8.81 -2.47 2.21
N GLY A 170 9.92 -2.54 1.49
CA GLY A 170 10.79 -3.70 1.55
C GLY A 170 11.99 -3.54 0.63
N SER A 171 12.95 -4.43 0.83
CA SER A 171 14.10 -4.56 -0.06
C SER A 171 14.63 -5.98 -0.02
N PHE A 172 15.22 -6.44 -1.12
CA PHE A 172 15.88 -7.75 -1.20
C PHE A 172 17.35 -7.54 -1.58
N PRO A 173 18.30 -8.06 -0.78
CA PRO A 173 19.73 -7.86 -1.00
C PRO A 173 20.25 -8.52 -2.28
#